data_AF-A0A382J4M3-F1
#
_entry.id   AF-A0A382J4M3-F1
#
_cell.length_a   1.000
_cell.length_b   1.000
_cell.length_c   1.000
_cell.angle_alpha   90.00
_cell.angle_beta   90.00
_cell.angle_gamma   90.00
#
_symmetry.space_group_name_H-M   'P 1'
#
loop_
_entity.id
_entity.type
_entity.pdbx_description
1 polymer ?
#
loop_
_entity_poly.entity_id
_entity_poly.type
_entity_poly.pdbx_seq_one_letter_code
_entity_poly.pdbx_strand_id
1 'polypeptide(L)'
;LTFSGSHPTYNLLGSHNFELITQDSIVINTARGGIIDEDLWEKTKTKANVIDCWEEEPNINTKLQSSAYWATPHIAGHSIDAKFMGSYMIYKDLCRFTKTPFKNEFENLISPETVTIIENTLHETLNAIYPFIDDDLAIKDISKFEDYRRNYPDRYEWRHFQSRFDIAN
;
A
#
# COMPACT_ATOMS: atom_id res chain seq x y z
N LEU A 1 -9.94 9.73 5.73
CA LEU A 1 -11.28 9.37 6.21
C LEU A 1 -12.03 10.65 6.56
N THR A 2 -13.23 10.82 6.05
CA THR A 2 -14.08 12.00 6.26
C THR A 2 -15.48 11.55 6.68
N PHE A 3 -15.99 12.10 7.78
CA PHE A 3 -17.29 11.73 8.35
C PHE A 3 -18.42 12.70 7.98
N SER A 4 -18.07 13.87 7.44
CA SER A 4 -19.01 14.93 7.09
C SER A 4 -18.50 15.71 5.86
N GLY A 5 -19.29 16.67 5.39
CA GLY A 5 -19.04 17.42 4.16
C GLY A 5 -19.86 16.91 2.99
N SER A 6 -19.63 17.45 1.79
CA SER A 6 -20.38 17.06 0.59
C SER A 6 -20.03 15.67 0.07
N HIS A 7 -18.85 15.14 0.44
CA HIS A 7 -18.35 13.83 0.01
C HIS A 7 -17.70 13.10 1.20
N PRO A 8 -18.49 12.64 2.20
CA PRO A 8 -17.97 11.82 3.27
C PRO A 8 -17.49 10.47 2.70
N THR A 9 -16.40 9.94 3.28
CA THR A 9 -15.77 8.68 2.85
C THR A 9 -15.86 7.59 3.91
N TYR A 10 -16.32 7.91 5.12
CA TYR A 10 -16.65 6.91 6.12
C TYR A 10 -17.82 6.05 5.65
N ASN A 11 -17.64 4.72 5.69
CA ASN A 11 -18.54 3.73 5.11
C ASN A 11 -18.90 4.05 3.65
N LEU A 12 -17.95 4.56 2.86
CA LEU A 12 -18.16 4.81 1.43
C LEU A 12 -18.71 3.56 0.73
N LEU A 13 -18.13 2.39 1.06
CA LEU A 13 -18.72 1.09 0.77
C LEU A 13 -19.29 0.52 2.08
N GLY A 14 -20.61 0.50 2.20
CA GLY A 14 -21.31 0.10 3.41
C GLY A 14 -22.72 -0.39 3.11
N SER A 15 -23.54 -0.56 4.15
CA SER A 15 -24.88 -1.17 4.01
C SER A 15 -25.78 -0.59 2.90
N HIS A 16 -25.62 0.67 2.49
CA HIS A 16 -26.39 1.30 1.41
C HIS A 16 -25.98 0.93 -0.01
N ASN A 17 -24.81 0.34 -0.23
CA ASN A 17 -24.32 0.02 -1.59
C ASN A 17 -23.47 -1.25 -1.70
N PHE A 18 -23.08 -1.88 -0.57
CA PHE A 18 -22.20 -3.04 -0.61
C PHE A 18 -22.82 -4.25 -1.30
N GLU A 19 -24.15 -4.37 -1.28
CA GLU A 19 -24.89 -5.42 -2.00
C GLU A 19 -24.68 -5.39 -3.52
N LEU A 20 -24.21 -4.27 -4.07
CA LEU A 20 -23.87 -4.14 -5.48
C LEU A 20 -22.54 -4.82 -5.83
N ILE A 21 -21.73 -5.20 -4.83
CA ILE A 21 -20.51 -5.97 -5.01
C ILE A 21 -20.89 -7.43 -5.23
N THR A 22 -20.38 -8.00 -6.33
CA THR A 22 -20.71 -9.36 -6.73
C THR A 22 -19.60 -10.34 -6.37
N GLN A 23 -19.91 -11.64 -6.41
CA GLN A 23 -18.93 -12.70 -6.20
C GLN A 23 -17.78 -12.72 -7.22
N ASP A 24 -17.93 -12.06 -8.36
CA ASP A 24 -16.88 -11.96 -9.39
C ASP A 24 -15.99 -10.71 -9.22
N SER A 25 -16.29 -9.86 -8.23
CA SER A 25 -15.57 -8.61 -7.95
C SER A 25 -14.30 -8.84 -7.13
N ILE A 26 -13.24 -8.10 -7.45
CA ILE A 26 -12.07 -7.95 -6.58
C ILE A 26 -12.22 -6.64 -5.83
N VAL A 27 -12.16 -6.69 -4.49
CA VAL A 27 -12.27 -5.49 -3.64
C VAL A 27 -10.91 -5.22 -3.00
N ILE A 28 -10.44 -3.98 -3.12
CA ILE A 28 -9.11 -3.57 -2.66
C ILE A 28 -9.26 -2.33 -1.78
N ASN A 29 -8.73 -2.37 -0.56
CA ASN A 29 -8.59 -1.19 0.29
C ASN A 29 -7.15 -1.00 0.76
N THR A 30 -6.47 -0.04 0.14
CA THR A 30 -5.15 0.46 0.55
C THR A 30 -5.18 1.96 0.89
N ALA A 31 -6.39 2.50 1.14
CA ALA A 31 -6.59 3.92 1.37
C ALA A 31 -6.58 4.26 2.88
N ARG A 32 -7.63 3.86 3.60
CA ARG A 32 -7.79 4.02 5.06
C ARG A 32 -8.79 3.00 5.60
N GLY A 33 -8.65 2.64 6.87
CA GLY A 33 -9.71 2.00 7.65
C GLY A 33 -10.99 2.83 7.66
N GLY A 34 -12.14 2.16 7.78
CA GLY A 34 -13.47 2.77 7.90
C GLY A 34 -14.02 3.35 6.59
N ILE A 35 -13.31 3.20 5.47
CA ILE A 35 -13.87 3.49 4.14
C ILE A 35 -14.83 2.36 3.71
N ILE A 36 -14.51 1.14 4.09
CA ILE A 36 -15.32 -0.06 3.85
C ILE A 36 -15.73 -0.63 5.20
N ASP A 37 -17.03 -0.86 5.39
CA ASP A 37 -17.57 -1.57 6.56
C ASP A 37 -17.03 -3.00 6.62
N GLU A 38 -16.12 -3.28 7.56
CA GLU A 38 -15.42 -4.57 7.66
C GLU A 38 -16.35 -5.75 7.99
N ASP A 39 -17.38 -5.52 8.80
CA ASP A 39 -18.34 -6.56 9.21
C ASP A 39 -19.22 -7.03 8.04
N LEU A 40 -19.52 -6.13 7.12
CA LEU A 40 -20.24 -6.42 5.89
C LEU A 40 -19.30 -7.05 4.85
N TRP A 41 -18.07 -6.56 4.77
CA TRP A 41 -17.06 -7.08 3.85
C TRP A 41 -16.71 -8.54 4.18
N GLU A 42 -16.52 -8.87 5.46
CA GLU A 42 -16.25 -10.23 5.95
C GLU A 42 -17.32 -11.24 5.47
N LYS A 43 -18.59 -10.84 5.43
CA LYS A 43 -19.72 -11.71 5.10
C LYS A 43 -20.03 -11.78 3.61
N THR A 44 -19.50 -10.85 2.82
CA THR A 44 -19.82 -10.72 1.41
C THR A 44 -18.90 -11.58 0.57
N LYS A 45 -19.49 -12.39 -0.31
CA LYS A 45 -18.71 -13.19 -1.27
C LYS A 45 -18.16 -12.29 -2.37
N THR A 46 -16.85 -12.33 -2.55
CA THR A 46 -16.11 -11.66 -3.60
C THR A 46 -15.14 -12.66 -4.23
N LYS A 47 -14.55 -12.30 -5.37
CA LYS A 47 -13.53 -13.11 -6.03
C LYS A 47 -12.23 -13.08 -5.24
N ALA A 48 -11.88 -11.92 -4.71
CA ALA A 48 -10.72 -11.70 -3.85
C ALA A 48 -10.89 -10.41 -3.06
N ASN A 49 -10.37 -10.41 -1.82
CA ASN A 49 -10.26 -9.24 -0.98
C ASN A 49 -8.78 -8.95 -0.73
N VAL A 50 -8.36 -7.70 -0.98
CA VAL A 50 -6.99 -7.22 -0.75
C VAL A 50 -7.08 -6.06 0.23
N ILE A 51 -6.53 -6.25 1.43
CA ILE A 51 -6.69 -5.31 2.53
C ILE A 51 -5.32 -4.90 3.03
N ASP A 52 -5.01 -3.60 2.99
CA ASP A 52 -3.83 -3.03 3.64
C ASP A 52 -4.23 -2.11 4.80
N CYS A 53 -5.40 -1.48 4.76
CA CYS A 53 -5.85 -0.57 5.83
C CYS A 53 -7.07 -1.13 6.57
N TRP A 54 -7.06 -1.00 7.89
CA TRP A 54 -8.05 -1.60 8.80
C TRP A 54 -8.73 -0.54 9.68
N GLU A 55 -9.98 -0.76 10.07
CA GLU A 55 -10.77 0.15 10.89
C GLU A 55 -10.11 0.43 12.24
N GLU A 56 -9.69 -0.62 12.94
CA GLU A 56 -9.23 -0.56 14.33
C GLU A 56 -7.74 -0.93 14.47
N GLU A 57 -6.86 -0.38 13.62
CA GLU A 57 -5.42 -0.65 13.70
C GLU A 57 -4.82 -0.32 15.09
N PRO A 58 -3.99 -1.20 15.68
CA PRO A 58 -3.49 -2.47 15.15
C PRO A 58 -4.35 -3.70 15.45
N ASN A 59 -5.50 -3.52 16.12
CA ASN A 59 -6.45 -4.58 16.49
C ASN A 59 -7.42 -4.89 15.33
N ILE A 60 -6.88 -5.47 14.25
CA ILE A 60 -7.62 -5.71 13.01
C ILE A 60 -8.74 -6.77 13.15
N ASN A 61 -9.74 -6.75 12.25
CA ASN A 61 -10.71 -7.83 12.13
C ASN A 61 -10.05 -9.12 11.62
N THR A 62 -9.83 -10.07 12.54
CA THR A 62 -9.13 -11.34 12.28
C THR A 62 -9.89 -12.29 11.36
N LYS A 63 -11.22 -12.18 11.31
CA LYS A 63 -12.05 -13.02 10.42
C LYS A 63 -11.95 -12.51 8.99
N LEU A 64 -12.04 -11.19 8.80
CA LEU A 64 -11.81 -10.56 7.51
C LEU A 64 -10.40 -10.90 7.00
N GLN A 65 -9.37 -10.75 7.86
CA GLN A 65 -8.00 -11.16 7.56
C GLN A 65 -7.88 -12.63 7.14
N SER A 66 -8.53 -13.53 7.87
CA SER A 66 -8.47 -14.98 7.58
C SER A 66 -9.11 -15.34 6.25
N SER A 67 -10.08 -14.55 5.79
CA SER A 67 -10.75 -14.73 4.50
C SER A 67 -10.13 -13.93 3.35
N ALA A 68 -9.19 -13.03 3.66
CA ALA A 68 -8.55 -12.17 2.68
C ALA A 68 -7.71 -12.99 1.69
N TYR A 69 -7.67 -12.53 0.44
CA TYR A 69 -6.72 -13.06 -0.53
C TYR A 69 -5.31 -12.54 -0.22
N TRP A 70 -5.20 -11.26 0.14
CA TRP A 70 -4.00 -10.66 0.72
C TRP A 70 -4.37 -9.69 1.82
N ALA A 71 -3.64 -9.72 2.93
CA ALA A 71 -3.82 -8.85 4.08
C ALA A 71 -2.47 -8.30 4.54
N THR A 72 -2.28 -6.99 4.63
CA THR A 72 -1.00 -6.37 5.02
C THR A 72 -1.17 -5.28 6.09
N PRO A 73 -0.12 -4.94 6.86
CA PRO A 73 -0.23 -4.04 8.00
C PRO A 73 -0.09 -2.56 7.63
N HIS A 74 -0.85 -2.07 6.67
CA HIS A 74 -0.84 -0.65 6.27
C HIS A 74 0.54 -0.17 5.83
N ILE A 75 1.11 -0.89 4.86
CA ILE A 75 2.47 -0.72 4.33
C ILE A 75 2.51 -0.51 2.81
N ALA A 76 1.37 -0.38 2.13
CA ALA A 76 1.35 -0.30 0.67
C ALA A 76 2.26 0.82 0.12
N GLY A 77 2.38 1.93 0.87
CA GLY A 77 3.24 3.08 0.57
C GLY A 77 4.60 3.12 1.28
N HIS A 78 5.06 2.03 1.92
CA HIS A 78 6.29 2.02 2.75
C HIS A 78 7.61 1.88 1.97
N SER A 79 7.66 2.25 0.68
CA SER A 79 8.92 2.26 -0.08
C SER A 79 9.92 3.27 0.49
N ILE A 80 11.22 2.99 0.34
CA ILE A 80 12.29 3.94 0.65
C ILE A 80 12.12 5.22 -0.19
N ASP A 81 11.75 5.05 -1.45
CA ASP A 81 11.38 6.11 -2.38
C ASP A 81 10.33 7.06 -1.80
N ALA A 82 9.19 6.54 -1.32
CA ALA A 82 8.10 7.35 -0.79
C ALA A 82 8.51 8.08 0.50
N LYS A 83 9.22 7.38 1.40
CA LYS A 83 9.76 7.98 2.64
C LYS A 83 10.70 9.14 2.33
N PHE A 84 11.58 8.96 1.34
CA PHE A 84 12.49 10.00 0.87
C PHE A 84 11.74 11.15 0.20
N MET A 85 10.82 10.85 -0.72
CA MET A 85 10.09 11.84 -1.52
C MET A 85 9.29 12.80 -0.63
N GLY A 86 8.68 12.30 0.45
CA GLY A 86 8.00 13.16 1.43
C GLY A 86 8.92 14.24 2.00
N SER A 87 10.15 13.87 2.38
CA SER A 87 11.16 14.82 2.87
C SER A 87 11.67 15.75 1.78
N TYR A 88 11.88 15.23 0.56
CA TYR A 88 12.33 16.00 -0.58
C TYR A 88 11.32 17.08 -1.01
N MET A 89 10.02 16.77 -0.97
CA MET A 89 8.96 17.74 -1.23
C MET A 89 8.96 18.88 -0.20
N ILE A 90 9.11 18.56 1.08
CA ILE A 90 9.23 19.57 2.15
C ILE A 90 10.47 20.43 1.94
N TYR A 91 11.62 19.82 1.60
CA TYR A 91 12.85 20.54 1.29
C TYR A 91 12.66 21.54 0.14
N LYS A 92 12.03 21.12 -0.95
CA LYS A 92 11.72 21.97 -2.10
C LYS A 92 10.84 23.18 -1.71
N ASP A 93 9.80 22.94 -0.93
CA ASP A 93 8.90 24.01 -0.47
C ASP A 93 9.57 24.93 0.55
N LEU A 94 10.43 24.40 1.43
CA LEU A 94 11.21 25.18 2.37
C LEU A 94 12.23 26.09 1.66
N CYS A 95 12.91 25.60 0.63
CA CYS A 95 13.78 26.42 -0.22
C CYS A 95 12.99 27.57 -0.87
N ARG A 96 11.80 27.29 -1.41
CA ARG A 96 10.92 28.32 -1.98
C ARG A 96 10.49 29.35 -0.93
N PHE A 97 10.08 28.90 0.25
CA PHE A 97 9.61 29.76 1.34
C PHE A 97 10.71 30.67 1.88
N THR A 98 11.92 30.13 2.07
CA THR A 98 13.08 30.85 2.62
C THR A 98 13.90 31.61 1.57
N LYS A 99 13.58 31.44 0.27
CA LYS A 99 14.36 31.95 -0.87
C LYS A 99 15.80 31.44 -0.90
N THR A 100 16.02 30.24 -0.36
CA THR A 100 17.32 29.56 -0.42
C THR A 100 17.46 28.85 -1.77
N PRO A 101 18.64 28.86 -2.41
CA PRO A 101 18.87 28.10 -3.65
C PRO A 101 18.54 26.62 -3.46
N PHE A 102 17.69 26.10 -4.34
CA PHE A 102 17.33 24.70 -4.39
C PHE A 102 18.43 23.90 -5.09
N LYS A 103 18.80 22.76 -4.51
CA LYS A 103 19.80 21.84 -5.06
C LYS A 103 19.11 20.61 -5.63
N ASN A 104 18.99 20.58 -6.97
CA ASN A 104 18.36 19.46 -7.67
C ASN A 104 19.09 18.13 -7.45
N GLU A 105 20.40 18.16 -7.17
CA GLU A 105 21.21 16.95 -6.94
C GLU A 105 20.66 16.05 -5.83
N PHE A 106 19.90 16.61 -4.89
CA PHE A 106 19.32 15.83 -3.80
C PHE A 106 18.18 14.92 -4.23
N GLU A 107 17.57 15.11 -5.41
CA GLU A 107 16.50 14.24 -5.89
C GLU A 107 16.93 12.77 -6.01
N ASN A 108 18.22 12.56 -6.31
CA ASN A 108 18.79 11.25 -6.59
C ASN A 108 19.60 10.69 -5.39
N LEU A 109 19.31 11.14 -4.17
CA LEU A 109 19.97 10.59 -2.97
C LEU A 109 19.63 9.11 -2.73
N ILE A 110 18.46 8.66 -3.21
CA ILE A 110 18.10 7.24 -3.24
C ILE A 110 18.54 6.68 -4.59
N SER A 111 19.70 6.05 -4.59
CA SER A 111 20.28 5.40 -5.76
C SER A 111 20.83 4.02 -5.37
N PRO A 112 19.96 3.03 -5.09
CA PRO A 112 20.39 1.66 -4.85
C PRO A 112 21.17 1.11 -6.05
N GLU A 113 21.96 0.06 -5.82
CA GLU A 113 22.57 -0.68 -6.92
C GLU A 113 21.48 -1.23 -7.84
N THR A 114 21.66 -1.05 -9.14
CA THR A 114 20.69 -1.54 -10.13
C THR A 114 20.67 -3.06 -10.13
N VAL A 115 19.49 -3.61 -9.82
CA VAL A 115 19.25 -5.05 -9.87
C VAL A 115 18.64 -5.42 -11.22
N THR A 116 19.25 -6.38 -11.91
CA THR A 116 18.72 -6.94 -13.16
C THR A 116 17.79 -8.11 -12.87
N ILE A 117 16.53 -7.98 -13.28
CA ILE A 117 15.50 -9.02 -13.16
C ILE A 117 15.44 -9.83 -14.46
N ILE A 118 15.59 -11.14 -14.33
CA ILE A 118 15.65 -12.09 -15.44
C ILE A 118 14.39 -12.96 -15.44
N GLU A 119 13.24 -12.31 -15.49
CA GLU A 119 11.93 -12.97 -15.54
C GLU A 119 11.28 -12.88 -16.93
N ASN A 120 10.37 -13.81 -17.23
CA ASN A 120 9.81 -13.99 -18.57
C ASN A 120 8.39 -13.44 -18.73
N THR A 121 7.80 -12.91 -17.67
CA THR A 121 6.49 -12.27 -17.70
C THR A 121 6.48 -11.00 -16.85
N LEU A 122 5.55 -10.09 -17.14
CA LEU A 122 5.30 -8.91 -16.30
C LEU A 122 4.97 -9.31 -14.85
N HIS A 123 4.18 -10.38 -14.68
CA HIS A 123 3.77 -10.85 -13.36
C HIS A 123 4.98 -11.34 -12.53
N GLU A 124 5.82 -12.20 -13.10
CA GLU A 124 7.05 -12.66 -12.44
C GLU A 124 7.99 -11.49 -12.16
N THR A 125 8.13 -10.56 -13.11
CA THR A 125 8.97 -9.36 -12.95
C THR A 125 8.50 -8.51 -11.76
N LEU A 126 7.20 -8.22 -11.67
CA LEU A 126 6.65 -7.42 -10.56
C LEU A 126 6.79 -8.15 -9.22
N ASN A 127 6.61 -9.48 -9.19
CA ASN A 127 6.81 -10.28 -7.98
C ASN A 127 8.28 -10.33 -7.55
N ALA A 128 9.24 -10.28 -8.49
CA ALA A 128 10.66 -10.19 -8.18
C ALA A 128 11.05 -8.82 -7.60
N ILE A 129 10.38 -7.74 -8.04
CA ILE A 129 10.57 -6.38 -7.47
C ILE A 129 10.00 -6.32 -6.05
N TYR A 130 8.78 -6.82 -5.88
CA TYR A 130 8.04 -6.72 -4.63
C TYR A 130 7.17 -7.97 -4.41
N PRO A 131 7.68 -8.97 -3.67
CA PRO A 131 6.93 -10.18 -3.35
C PRO A 131 5.89 -9.89 -2.26
N PHE A 132 4.69 -9.48 -2.67
CA PHE A 132 3.59 -9.09 -1.76
C PHE A 132 3.20 -10.17 -0.75
N ILE A 133 3.51 -11.44 -1.03
CA ILE A 133 3.25 -12.58 -0.15
C ILE A 133 4.01 -12.48 1.18
N ASP A 134 5.21 -11.89 1.19
CA ASP A 134 6.02 -11.80 2.41
C ASP A 134 5.35 -10.90 3.46
N ASP A 135 4.72 -9.82 2.99
CA ASP A 135 3.97 -8.87 3.83
C ASP A 135 2.66 -9.51 4.37
N ASP A 136 2.00 -10.35 3.56
CA ASP A 136 0.82 -11.11 3.99
C ASP A 136 1.15 -12.15 5.07
N LEU A 137 2.27 -12.86 4.89
CA LEU A 137 2.76 -13.84 5.84
C LEU A 137 3.17 -13.19 7.17
N ALA A 138 3.74 -11.98 7.12
CA ALA A 138 4.21 -11.26 8.30
C ALA A 138 3.11 -11.02 9.33
N ILE A 139 1.87 -10.77 8.90
CA ILE A 139 0.77 -10.42 9.79
C ILE A 139 -0.18 -11.56 10.14
N LYS A 140 0.06 -12.78 9.64
CA LYS A 140 -0.67 -13.97 10.13
C LYS A 140 -0.59 -14.07 11.66
N ASP A 141 0.50 -13.58 12.24
CA ASP A 141 0.61 -13.25 13.66
C ASP A 141 0.36 -11.74 13.87
N ILE A 142 -0.85 -11.38 14.29
CA ILE A 142 -1.29 -9.98 14.47
C ILE A 142 -0.45 -9.26 15.53
N SER A 143 0.17 -9.98 16.46
CA SER A 143 1.06 -9.33 17.46
C SER A 143 2.25 -8.62 16.81
N LYS A 144 2.58 -8.98 15.56
CA LYS A 144 3.65 -8.36 14.77
C LYS A 144 3.22 -7.12 13.99
N PHE A 145 1.94 -6.76 13.98
CA PHE A 145 1.41 -5.69 13.11
C PHE A 145 2.23 -4.40 13.20
N GLU A 146 2.41 -3.87 14.41
CA GLU A 146 3.18 -2.64 14.63
C GLU A 146 4.68 -2.82 14.49
N ASP A 147 5.23 -3.95 14.97
CA ASP A 147 6.66 -4.23 14.89
C ASP A 147 7.13 -4.34 13.44
N TYR A 148 6.36 -5.03 12.60
CA TYR A 148 6.63 -5.19 11.19
C TYR A 148 6.58 -3.86 10.43
N ARG A 149 5.64 -2.96 10.76
CA ARG A 149 5.59 -1.60 10.16
C ARG A 149 6.83 -0.79 10.50
N ARG A 150 7.30 -0.88 11.74
CA ARG A 150 8.46 -0.13 12.24
C ARG A 150 9.76 -0.64 11.66
N ASN A 151 9.87 -1.97 11.53
CA ASN A 151 11.05 -2.66 11.03
C ASN A 151 10.85 -3.17 9.59
N TYR A 152 10.02 -2.48 8.81
CA TYR A 152 9.65 -2.90 7.46
C TYR A 152 10.91 -3.03 6.58
N PRO A 153 11.09 -4.14 5.86
CA PRO A 153 12.26 -4.35 5.01
C PRO A 153 12.47 -3.24 3.99
N ASP A 154 13.71 -3.10 3.53
CA ASP A 154 14.05 -2.19 2.45
C ASP A 154 13.32 -2.60 1.17
N ARG A 155 12.40 -1.72 0.73
CA ARG A 155 11.63 -1.88 -0.49
C ARG A 155 11.83 -0.65 -1.37
N TYR A 156 12.25 -0.89 -2.61
CA TYR A 156 12.44 0.13 -3.63
C TYR A 156 11.32 0.07 -4.67
N GLU A 157 11.04 1.20 -5.33
CA GLU A 157 10.10 1.25 -6.45
C GLU A 157 10.73 0.70 -7.74
N TRP A 158 9.88 0.29 -8.69
CA TRP A 158 10.30 -0.44 -9.89
C TRP A 158 11.35 0.29 -10.75
N ARG A 159 11.42 1.62 -10.68
CA ARG A 159 12.38 2.45 -11.44
C ARG A 159 13.84 2.15 -11.12
N HIS A 160 14.12 1.47 -10.01
CA HIS A 160 15.46 1.06 -9.60
C HIS A 160 15.91 -0.29 -10.19
N PHE A 161 15.01 -0.98 -10.90
CA PHE A 161 15.25 -2.31 -11.43
C PHE A 161 15.34 -2.26 -12.96
N GLN A 162 16.29 -3.01 -13.52
CA GLN A 162 16.35 -3.27 -14.95
C GLN A 162 15.69 -4.60 -15.23
N SER A 163 14.75 -4.63 -16.18
CA SER A 163 14.02 -5.85 -16.52
C SER A 163 13.98 -6.04 -18.04
N ARG A 164 13.76 -7.28 -18.49
CA ARG A 164 13.54 -7.57 -19.92
C ARG A 164 12.18 -7.09 -20.43
N PHE A 165 11.25 -6.83 -19.52
CA PHE A 165 9.98 -6.19 -19.80
C PHE A 165 10.09 -4.70 -19.51
N ASP A 166 9.73 -3.88 -20.49
CA ASP A 166 9.56 -2.45 -20.25
C ASP A 166 8.34 -2.26 -19.32
N ILE A 167 8.62 -1.99 -18.05
CA ILE A 167 7.62 -1.51 -17.12
C ILE A 167 7.47 -0.02 -17.41
N ALA A 168 6.30 0.41 -17.87
CA ALA A 168 6.07 1.80 -18.23
C ALA A 168 6.37 2.74 -17.05
N ASN A 169 7.05 3.86 -17.34
CA ASN A 169 7.38 4.91 -16.37
C ASN A 169 6.14 5.64 -15.85
#